data_AF-E9KH55-F1
#
_entry.id   AF-E9KH55-F1
#
_cell.length_a   1.000
_cell.length_b   1.000
_cell.length_c   1.000
_cell.angle_alpha   90.00
_cell.angle_beta   90.00
_cell.angle_gamma   90.00
#
_symmetry.space_group_name_H-M   'P 1'
#
loop_
_entity.id
_entity.type
_entity.pdbx_description
1 polymer ?
#
loop_
_entity_poly.entity_id
_entity_poly.type
_entity_poly.pdbx_seq_one_letter_code
_entity_poly.pdbx_strand_id
1 'polypeptide(L)'
;RQLEGEIAEDWKVESIDVLLPLVRDVVSFDMQHSAEIQACDLLMEIDRLDLLTQHMDQSNYPRVCLYLIGCASYVVEPESTQILQGVLDTYIRFGEYPRALLVAMQLHDKTKCEEVFNACTDPLIKKQLCYMLSRQYIPIDVDDEDLRTILLNAHINDHFLSLAREL
;
A
#
# COMPACT_ATOMS: atom_id res chain seq x y z
N ARG A 1 -13.69 -29.81 -22.46
CA ARG A 1 -15.00 -29.61 -21.80
C ARG A 1 -15.49 -30.83 -21.01
N GLN A 2 -15.63 -32.05 -21.56
CA GLN A 2 -16.02 -33.22 -20.74
C GLN A 2 -14.91 -33.65 -19.76
N LEU A 3 -13.67 -33.77 -20.26
CA LEU A 3 -12.48 -34.08 -19.45
C LEU A 3 -12.16 -33.01 -18.41
N GLU A 4 -12.36 -31.73 -18.73
CA GLU A 4 -12.16 -30.63 -17.76
C GLU A 4 -13.16 -30.73 -16.60
N GLY A 5 -14.40 -31.16 -16.88
CA GLY A 5 -15.40 -31.42 -15.85
C GLY A 5 -15.09 -32.65 -14.99
N GLU A 6 -14.65 -33.75 -15.62
CA GLU A 6 -14.24 -34.97 -14.90
C GLU A 6 -13.02 -34.73 -13.99
N ILE A 7 -12.03 -33.96 -14.47
CA ILE A 7 -10.86 -33.56 -13.66
C ILE A 7 -11.28 -32.65 -12.49
N ALA A 8 -12.22 -31.73 -12.71
CA ALA A 8 -12.73 -30.87 -11.65
C ALA A 8 -13.55 -31.64 -10.59
N GLU A 9 -14.24 -32.71 -10.97
CA GLU A 9 -14.97 -33.59 -10.05
C GLU A 9 -14.03 -34.52 -9.25
N ASP A 10 -12.96 -35.03 -9.87
CA ASP A 10 -11.95 -35.86 -9.19
C ASP A 10 -11.05 -35.04 -8.24
N TRP A 11 -10.85 -33.75 -8.52
CA TRP A 11 -10.01 -32.88 -7.72
C TRP A 11 -10.73 -32.34 -6.48
N LYS A 12 -10.60 -33.05 -5.37
CA LYS A 12 -11.13 -32.62 -4.06
C LYS A 12 -10.41 -31.37 -3.55
N VAL A 13 -11.14 -30.46 -2.91
CA VAL A 13 -10.66 -29.19 -2.32
C VAL A 13 -9.45 -29.38 -1.37
N GLU A 14 -9.28 -30.56 -0.76
CA GLU A 14 -8.10 -30.96 0.04
C GLU A 14 -6.77 -30.92 -0.73
N SER A 15 -6.81 -30.79 -2.06
CA SER A 15 -5.62 -30.82 -2.92
C SER A 15 -4.96 -29.46 -3.13
N ILE A 16 -5.61 -28.35 -2.72
CA ILE A 16 -5.02 -27.00 -2.82
C ILE A 16 -3.78 -26.91 -1.92
N ASP A 17 -3.85 -27.44 -0.70
CA ASP A 17 -2.73 -27.44 0.24
C ASP A 17 -1.54 -28.25 -0.27
N VAL A 18 -1.79 -29.26 -1.10
CA VAL A 18 -0.74 -30.07 -1.76
C VAL A 18 0.01 -29.26 -2.81
N LEU A 19 -0.66 -28.30 -3.46
CA LEU A 19 -0.08 -27.44 -4.49
C LEU A 19 0.57 -26.18 -3.93
N LEU A 20 0.27 -25.77 -2.68
CA LEU A 20 0.87 -24.58 -2.08
C LEU A 20 2.41 -24.55 -2.11
N PRO A 21 3.14 -25.66 -1.86
CA PRO A 21 4.60 -25.67 -2.02
C PRO A 21 5.03 -25.32 -3.44
N LEU A 22 4.36 -25.87 -4.45
CA LEU A 22 4.65 -25.58 -5.85
C LEU A 22 4.36 -24.11 -6.20
N VAL A 23 3.24 -23.57 -5.70
CA VAL A 23 2.90 -22.15 -5.88
C VAL A 23 3.98 -21.26 -5.28
N ARG A 24 4.49 -21.58 -4.09
CA ARG A 24 5.59 -20.82 -3.46
C ARG A 24 6.87 -20.87 -4.29
N ASP A 25 7.20 -22.02 -4.86
CA ASP A 25 8.36 -22.16 -5.74
C ASP A 25 8.22 -21.30 -7.01
N VAL A 26 7.02 -21.29 -7.63
CA VAL A 26 6.72 -20.45 -8.80
C VAL A 26 6.80 -18.97 -8.46
N VAL A 27 6.15 -18.52 -7.38
CA VAL A 27 6.19 -17.11 -6.93
C VAL A 27 7.63 -16.69 -6.64
N SER A 28 8.41 -17.52 -5.96
CA SER A 28 9.81 -17.23 -5.70
C SER A 28 10.62 -17.10 -6.99
N PHE A 29 10.38 -17.98 -7.96
CA PHE A 29 11.05 -17.92 -9.26
C PHE A 29 10.69 -16.63 -10.00
N ASP A 30 9.40 -16.31 -10.11
CA ASP A 30 8.91 -15.14 -10.82
C ASP A 30 9.44 -13.83 -10.21
N MET A 31 9.41 -13.73 -8.88
CA MET A 31 9.92 -12.56 -8.15
C MET A 31 11.44 -12.35 -8.33
N GLN A 32 12.21 -13.41 -8.58
CA GLN A 32 13.65 -13.34 -8.87
C GLN A 32 13.95 -13.01 -10.34
N HIS A 33 13.02 -13.25 -11.26
CA HIS A 33 13.20 -13.07 -12.70
C HIS A 33 12.42 -11.88 -13.27
N SER A 34 12.08 -10.89 -12.43
CA SER A 34 11.34 -9.69 -12.82
C SER A 34 9.96 -9.97 -13.44
N ALA A 35 9.33 -11.06 -13.01
CA ALA A 35 7.97 -11.46 -13.38
C ALA A 35 7.01 -11.23 -12.20
N GLU A 36 7.18 -10.12 -11.46
CA GLU A 36 6.46 -9.90 -10.21
C GLU A 36 4.96 -9.71 -10.42
N ILE A 37 4.56 -9.21 -11.59
CA ILE A 37 3.15 -9.03 -11.98
C ILE A 37 2.47 -10.38 -12.15
N GLN A 38 3.14 -11.33 -12.81
CA GLN A 38 2.65 -12.71 -12.98
C GLN A 38 2.47 -13.40 -11.64
N ALA A 39 3.42 -13.21 -10.72
CA ALA A 39 3.30 -13.70 -9.34
C ALA A 39 2.11 -13.06 -8.61
N CYS A 40 1.87 -11.76 -8.78
CA CYS A 40 0.71 -11.09 -8.19
C CYS A 40 -0.59 -11.65 -8.75
N ASP A 41 -0.73 -11.79 -10.08
CA ASP A 41 -1.92 -12.33 -10.72
C ASP A 41 -2.22 -13.75 -10.24
N LEU A 42 -1.20 -14.61 -10.21
CA LEU A 42 -1.35 -15.97 -9.70
C LEU A 42 -1.88 -15.99 -8.27
N LEU A 43 -1.34 -15.13 -7.39
CA LEU A 43 -1.71 -15.08 -5.98
C LEU A 43 -3.08 -14.41 -5.74
N MET A 44 -3.49 -13.47 -6.58
CA MET A 44 -4.85 -12.90 -6.55
C MET A 44 -5.89 -13.98 -6.93
N GLU A 45 -5.65 -14.74 -8.00
CA GLU A 45 -6.59 -15.76 -8.49
C GLU A 45 -6.85 -16.90 -7.49
N ILE A 46 -5.89 -17.18 -6.61
CA ILE A 46 -6.03 -18.21 -5.56
C ILE A 46 -6.32 -17.63 -4.16
N ASP A 47 -6.54 -16.32 -4.05
CA ASP A 47 -6.80 -15.61 -2.79
C ASP A 47 -5.69 -15.82 -1.72
N ARG A 48 -4.41 -15.77 -2.15
CA ARG A 48 -3.21 -15.97 -1.30
C ARG A 48 -2.18 -14.86 -1.43
N LEU A 49 -2.65 -13.61 -1.53
CA LEU A 49 -1.78 -12.43 -1.53
C LEU A 49 -0.90 -12.32 -0.28
N ASP A 50 -1.25 -13.00 0.82
CA ASP A 50 -0.44 -13.11 2.05
C ASP A 50 0.99 -13.63 1.79
N LEU A 51 1.17 -14.43 0.73
CA LEU A 51 2.46 -15.00 0.37
C LEU A 51 3.43 -13.97 -0.24
N LEU A 52 2.93 -12.89 -0.87
CA LEU A 52 3.79 -11.88 -1.52
C LEU A 52 4.78 -11.24 -0.54
N THR A 53 4.35 -10.99 0.70
CA THR A 53 5.12 -10.26 1.70
C THR A 53 6.50 -10.87 1.93
N GLN A 54 6.64 -12.19 1.76
CA GLN A 54 7.87 -12.96 1.96
C GLN A 54 8.86 -12.83 0.80
N HIS A 55 8.39 -12.44 -0.38
CA HIS A 55 9.17 -12.36 -1.62
C HIS A 55 9.48 -10.92 -2.06
N MET A 56 8.97 -9.92 -1.33
CA MET A 56 9.19 -8.51 -1.64
C MET A 56 10.46 -7.97 -0.98
N ASP A 57 11.27 -7.25 -1.76
CA ASP A 57 12.49 -6.57 -1.34
C ASP A 57 12.58 -5.15 -1.93
N GLN A 58 13.66 -4.42 -1.61
CA GLN A 58 13.88 -3.03 -2.03
C GLN A 58 13.84 -2.84 -3.56
N SER A 59 14.16 -3.89 -4.34
CA SER A 59 14.28 -3.82 -5.79
C SER A 59 12.95 -3.99 -6.52
N ASN A 60 11.98 -4.68 -5.89
CA ASN A 60 10.74 -5.09 -6.52
C ASN A 60 9.47 -4.50 -5.89
N TYR A 61 9.49 -4.11 -4.60
CA TYR A 61 8.30 -3.57 -3.94
C TYR A 61 7.65 -2.37 -4.67
N PRO A 62 8.40 -1.43 -5.30
CA PRO A 62 7.78 -0.28 -5.93
C PRO A 62 6.89 -0.67 -7.11
N ARG A 63 7.29 -1.72 -7.86
CA ARG A 63 6.53 -2.25 -9.01
C ARG A 63 5.30 -2.99 -8.54
N VAL A 64 5.47 -3.88 -7.58
CA VAL A 64 4.37 -4.68 -6.99
C VAL A 64 3.32 -3.78 -6.35
N CYS A 65 3.70 -2.85 -5.47
CA CYS A 65 2.74 -1.95 -4.82
C CYS A 65 2.00 -1.06 -5.82
N LEU A 66 2.68 -0.57 -6.87
CA LEU A 66 2.04 0.23 -7.91
C LEU A 66 1.00 -0.60 -8.68
N TYR A 67 1.35 -1.84 -9.02
CA TYR A 67 0.45 -2.77 -9.69
C TYR A 67 -0.80 -3.06 -8.83
N LEU A 68 -0.61 -3.45 -7.58
CA LEU A 68 -1.69 -3.77 -6.65
C LEU A 68 -2.63 -2.59 -6.39
N ILE A 69 -2.14 -1.36 -6.27
CA ILE A 69 -2.99 -0.16 -6.18
C ILE A 69 -3.85 0.00 -7.44
N GLY A 70 -3.26 -0.26 -8.61
CA GLY A 70 -3.99 -0.26 -9.88
C GLY A 70 -5.12 -1.29 -9.87
N CYS A 71 -4.82 -2.54 -9.48
CA CYS A 71 -5.79 -3.62 -9.37
C CYS A 71 -6.93 -3.29 -8.39
N ALA A 72 -6.61 -2.71 -7.22
CA ALA A 72 -7.60 -2.33 -6.21
C ALA A 72 -8.68 -1.37 -6.75
N SER A 73 -8.38 -0.59 -7.80
CA SER A 73 -9.37 0.31 -8.43
C SER A 73 -10.43 -0.42 -9.28
N TYR A 74 -10.18 -1.67 -9.64
CA TYR A 74 -11.06 -2.50 -10.49
C TYR A 74 -11.71 -3.65 -9.73
N VAL A 75 -11.35 -3.83 -8.47
CA VAL A 75 -11.86 -4.87 -7.59
C VAL A 75 -12.90 -4.26 -6.65
N VAL A 76 -13.92 -5.04 -6.28
CA VAL A 76 -14.98 -4.59 -5.37
C VAL A 76 -14.57 -4.76 -3.91
N GLU A 77 -15.23 -4.03 -3.01
CA GLU A 77 -15.09 -4.30 -1.58
C GLU A 77 -15.64 -5.71 -1.23
N PRO A 78 -15.02 -6.44 -0.27
CA PRO A 78 -13.95 -6.01 0.64
C PRO A 78 -12.51 -6.21 0.11
N GLU A 79 -12.35 -6.85 -1.04
CA GLU A 79 -11.05 -7.29 -1.55
C GLU A 79 -10.15 -6.11 -1.92
N SER A 80 -10.71 -5.05 -2.54
CA SER A 80 -9.97 -3.79 -2.78
C SER A 80 -9.34 -3.22 -1.50
N THR A 81 -10.09 -3.22 -0.40
CA THR A 81 -9.63 -2.76 0.91
C THR A 81 -8.50 -3.64 1.43
N GLN A 82 -8.58 -4.97 1.29
CA GLN A 82 -7.54 -5.90 1.72
C GLN A 82 -6.23 -5.69 0.94
N ILE A 83 -6.33 -5.48 -0.38
CA ILE A 83 -5.17 -5.18 -1.24
C ILE A 83 -4.49 -3.88 -0.78
N LEU A 84 -5.27 -2.81 -0.60
CA LEU A 84 -4.74 -1.52 -0.15
C LEU A 84 -4.12 -1.60 1.26
N GLN A 85 -4.67 -2.41 2.16
CA GLN A 85 -4.08 -2.66 3.47
C GLN A 85 -2.72 -3.35 3.37
N GLY A 86 -2.61 -4.41 2.57
CA GLY A 86 -1.32 -5.07 2.33
C GLY A 86 -0.27 -4.15 1.72
N VAL A 87 -0.68 -3.25 0.82
CA VAL A 87 0.20 -2.23 0.23
C VAL A 87 0.63 -1.19 1.27
N LEU A 88 -0.29 -0.73 2.12
CA LEU A 88 0.00 0.20 3.21
C LEU A 88 1.10 -0.37 4.13
N ASP A 89 0.90 -1.59 4.63
CA ASP A 89 1.83 -2.26 5.53
C ASP A 89 3.21 -2.43 4.87
N THR A 90 3.21 -2.74 3.57
CA THR A 90 4.44 -2.87 2.79
C THR A 90 5.18 -1.54 2.69
N TYR A 91 4.49 -0.43 2.40
CA TYR A 91 5.15 0.88 2.35
C TYR A 91 5.70 1.32 3.71
N ILE A 92 4.98 1.06 4.81
CA ILE A 92 5.48 1.33 6.17
C ILE A 92 6.75 0.51 6.42
N ARG A 93 6.75 -0.79 6.06
CA ARG A 93 7.90 -1.69 6.22
C ARG A 93 9.15 -1.20 5.47
N PHE A 94 8.98 -0.61 4.29
CA PHE A 94 10.08 -0.06 3.48
C PHE A 94 10.40 1.42 3.76
N GLY A 95 9.73 2.06 4.74
CA GLY A 95 9.99 3.45 5.12
C GLY A 95 9.43 4.51 4.15
N GLU A 96 8.49 4.12 3.29
CA GLU A 96 7.86 4.98 2.27
C GLU A 96 6.63 5.71 2.83
N TYR A 97 6.82 6.45 3.92
CA TYR A 97 5.72 7.07 4.68
C TYR A 97 4.80 8.00 3.87
N PRO A 98 5.29 8.84 2.93
CA PRO A 98 4.39 9.66 2.11
C PRO A 98 3.46 8.81 1.23
N ARG A 99 3.96 7.71 0.65
CA ARG A 99 3.14 6.79 -0.17
C ARG A 99 2.18 5.99 0.69
N ALA A 100 2.64 5.53 1.86
CA ALA A 100 1.79 4.89 2.86
C ALA A 100 0.63 5.81 3.26
N LEU A 101 0.90 7.10 3.52
CA LEU A 101 -0.12 8.06 3.91
C LEU A 101 -1.18 8.27 2.82
N LEU A 102 -0.76 8.33 1.54
CA LEU A 102 -1.71 8.42 0.42
C LEU A 102 -2.65 7.22 0.38
N VAL A 103 -2.14 6.00 0.62
CA VAL A 103 -2.95 4.78 0.67
C VAL A 103 -3.90 4.80 1.88
N ALA A 104 -3.43 5.24 3.05
CA ALA A 104 -4.29 5.39 4.23
C ALA A 104 -5.43 6.40 4.01
N MET A 105 -5.16 7.51 3.30
CA MET A 105 -6.18 8.48 2.90
C MET A 105 -7.17 7.90 1.90
N GLN A 106 -6.71 7.09 0.93
CA GLN A 106 -7.56 6.38 -0.02
C GLN A 106 -8.48 5.37 0.65
N LEU A 107 -8.02 4.73 1.73
CA LEU A 107 -8.82 3.86 2.59
C LEU A 107 -9.85 4.62 3.45
N HIS A 108 -9.82 5.96 3.44
CA HIS A 108 -10.63 6.82 4.30
C HIS A 108 -10.49 6.48 5.80
N ASP A 109 -9.33 5.95 6.21
CA ASP A 109 -9.09 5.51 7.57
C ASP A 109 -8.15 6.48 8.30
N LYS A 110 -8.76 7.31 9.16
CA LYS A 110 -8.03 8.29 9.97
C LYS A 110 -7.03 7.61 10.91
N THR A 111 -7.39 6.45 11.48
CA THR A 111 -6.53 5.77 12.45
C THR A 111 -5.23 5.31 11.79
N LYS A 112 -5.32 4.81 10.56
CA LYS A 112 -4.15 4.45 9.75
C LYS A 112 -3.30 5.64 9.34
N CYS A 113 -3.93 6.80 9.08
CA CYS A 113 -3.18 8.03 8.84
C CYS A 113 -2.33 8.41 10.06
N GLU A 114 -2.87 8.28 11.27
CA GLU A 114 -2.16 8.51 12.53
C GLU A 114 -1.05 7.48 12.76
N GLU A 115 -1.29 6.20 12.47
CA GLU A 115 -0.27 5.14 12.53
C GLU A 115 0.91 5.43 11.61
N VAL A 116 0.67 5.79 10.35
CA VAL A 116 1.74 6.16 9.39
C VAL A 116 2.52 7.37 9.89
N PHE A 117 1.81 8.40 10.38
CA PHE A 117 2.43 9.61 10.90
C PHE A 117 3.34 9.33 12.10
N ASN A 118 2.88 8.48 13.01
CA ASN A 118 3.61 8.10 14.23
C ASN A 118 4.77 7.14 13.94
N ALA A 119 4.65 6.28 12.92
CA ALA A 119 5.70 5.37 12.49
C ALA A 119 6.89 6.09 11.83
N CYS A 120 6.67 7.27 11.24
CA CYS A 120 7.75 8.10 10.70
C CYS A 120 8.58 8.70 11.83
N THR A 121 9.90 8.57 11.80
CA THR A 121 10.80 9.19 12.80
C THR A 121 11.54 10.41 12.26
N ASP A 122 11.62 10.57 10.93
CA ASP A 122 12.33 11.67 10.30
C ASP A 122 11.51 12.97 10.43
N PRO A 123 12.04 14.02 11.09
CA PRO A 123 11.32 15.26 11.31
C PRO A 123 11.02 16.01 10.00
N LEU A 124 11.89 15.91 8.99
CA LEU A 124 11.65 16.56 7.69
C LEU A 124 10.48 15.89 6.98
N ILE A 125 10.45 14.56 6.97
CA ILE A 125 9.34 13.80 6.37
C ILE A 125 8.05 14.05 7.15
N LYS A 126 8.08 14.07 8.50
CA LYS A 126 6.89 14.42 9.30
C LYS A 126 6.28 15.76 8.90
N LYS A 127 7.08 16.80 8.69
CA LYS A 127 6.58 18.10 8.19
C LYS A 127 5.89 17.96 6.83
N GLN A 128 6.45 17.17 5.92
CA GLN A 128 5.80 16.88 4.63
C GLN A 128 4.47 16.16 4.81
N LEU A 129 4.39 15.17 5.71
CA LEU A 129 3.13 14.49 6.05
C LEU A 129 2.10 15.48 6.62
N CYS A 130 2.51 16.43 7.48
CA CYS A 130 1.63 17.49 7.98
C CYS A 130 1.04 18.32 6.85
N TYR A 131 1.83 18.73 5.84
CA TYR A 131 1.29 19.45 4.67
C TYR A 131 0.31 18.61 3.85
N MET A 132 0.54 17.30 3.72
CA MET A 132 -0.39 16.40 3.03
C MET A 132 -1.71 16.28 3.79
N LEU A 133 -1.64 16.09 5.10
CA LEU A 133 -2.80 16.00 6.00
C LEU A 133 -3.59 17.31 6.05
N SER A 134 -2.91 18.45 6.17
CA SER A 134 -3.53 19.77 6.19
C SER A 134 -4.26 20.05 4.87
N ARG A 135 -3.70 19.62 3.74
CA ARG A 135 -4.32 19.75 2.42
C ARG A 135 -5.59 18.92 2.27
N GLN A 136 -5.63 17.74 2.88
CA GLN A 136 -6.80 16.85 2.90
C GLN A 136 -7.75 17.12 4.07
N TYR A 137 -7.46 18.13 4.91
CA TYR A 137 -8.23 18.47 6.11
C TYR A 137 -8.41 17.30 7.08
N ILE A 138 -7.39 16.43 7.20
CA ILE A 138 -7.40 15.32 8.16
C ILE A 138 -6.73 15.80 9.46
N PRO A 139 -7.50 15.99 10.54
CA PRO A 139 -6.94 16.51 11.78
C PRO A 139 -6.22 15.41 12.55
N ILE A 140 -4.94 15.60 12.85
CA ILE A 140 -4.16 14.75 13.75
C ILE A 140 -3.71 15.61 14.93
N ASP A 141 -3.74 15.03 16.14
CA ASP A 141 -3.24 15.70 17.32
C ASP A 141 -1.73 15.54 17.43
N VAL A 142 -1.02 16.64 17.66
CA VAL A 142 0.44 16.68 17.73
C VAL A 142 0.87 17.60 18.86
N ASP A 143 1.81 17.11 19.68
CA ASP A 143 2.37 17.90 20.80
C ASP A 143 3.40 18.94 20.32
N ASP A 144 3.99 18.72 19.13
CA ASP A 144 4.98 19.62 18.56
C ASP A 144 4.30 20.86 17.93
N GLU A 145 4.62 22.04 18.45
CA GLU A 145 4.03 23.31 18.03
C GLU A 145 4.34 23.68 16.56
N ASP A 146 5.49 23.27 16.03
CA ASP A 146 5.87 23.54 14.64
C ASP A 146 5.01 22.67 13.70
N LEU A 147 4.86 21.38 14.02
CA LEU A 147 3.96 20.48 13.28
C LEU A 147 2.50 20.95 13.36
N ARG A 148 2.07 21.42 14.54
CA ARG A 148 0.72 21.99 14.73
C ARG A 148 0.50 23.22 13.85
N THR A 149 1.49 24.11 13.78
CA THR A 149 1.44 25.33 12.95
C THR A 149 1.30 24.98 11.47
N ILE A 150 2.02 23.96 11.00
CA ILE A 150 1.92 23.45 9.63
C ILE A 150 0.54 22.85 9.37
N LEU A 151 0.01 22.01 10.27
CA LEU A 151 -1.31 21.40 10.15
C LEU A 151 -2.44 22.42 10.06
N LEU A 152 -2.30 23.54 10.77
CA LEU A 152 -3.25 24.68 10.73
C LEU A 152 -3.12 25.55 9.47
N ASN A 153 -2.19 25.24 8.56
CA ASN A 153 -1.91 26.01 7.35
C ASN A 153 -1.58 27.49 7.62
N ALA A 154 -1.01 27.79 8.81
CA ALA A 154 -0.76 29.17 9.23
C ALA A 154 0.22 29.92 8.30
N HIS A 155 1.20 29.20 7.73
CA HIS A 155 2.22 29.78 6.84
C HIS A 155 1.71 30.17 5.45
N ILE A 156 0.53 29.72 5.02
CA ILE A 156 0.04 29.97 3.65
C ILE A 156 -0.10 31.46 3.37
N ASN A 157 -0.59 32.24 4.35
CA ASN A 157 -0.76 33.68 4.20
C ASN A 157 0.60 34.38 4.05
N ASP A 158 1.57 34.05 4.89
CA ASP A 158 2.91 34.62 4.82
C ASP A 158 3.61 34.31 3.49
N HIS A 159 3.50 33.06 3.01
CA HIS A 159 4.03 32.65 1.71
C HIS A 159 3.35 33.41 0.55
N PHE A 160 2.03 33.58 0.62
CA PHE A 160 1.28 34.33 -0.40
C PHE A 160 1.70 35.81 -0.43
N LEU A 161 1.87 36.43 0.74
CA LEU A 161 2.35 37.81 0.85
C LEU A 161 3.80 37.96 0.36
N SER A 162 4.68 37.00 0.63
CA SER A 162 6.07 37.01 0.11
C SER A 162 6.08 36.92 -1.40
N LEU A 163 5.32 35.97 -1.96
CA LEU A 163 5.21 35.79 -3.42
C LEU A 163 4.73 37.08 -4.10
N ALA A 164 3.73 37.75 -3.53
CA ALA A 164 3.21 39.02 -4.06
C ALA A 164 4.21 40.19 -3.96
N ARG A 165 5.21 40.11 -3.07
CA ARG A 165 6.29 41.11 -2.98
C ARG A 165 7.44 40.84 -3.95
N GLU A 166 7.66 39.57 -4.30
CA GLU A 166 8.76 39.13 -5.16
C GLU A 166 8.42 39.15 -6.67
N LEU A 167 7.13 39.14 -7.02
CA LEU A 167 6.62 39.34 -8.39
C LEU A 167 6.48 40.83 -8.74
#